data_AF-A0A519VGS6-F1
#
_entry.id   AF-A0A519VGS6-F1
#
_cell.length_a   1.000
_cell.length_b   1.000
_cell.length_c   1.000
_cell.angle_alpha   90.00
_cell.angle_beta   90.00
_cell.angle_gamma   90.00
#
_symmetry.space_group_name_H-M   'P 1'
#
loop_
_entity.id
_entity.type
_entity.pdbx_description
1 polymer ?
#
loop_
_entity_poly.entity_id
_entity_poly.type
_entity_poly.pdbx_seq_one_letter_code
_entity_poly.pdbx_strand_id
1 'polypeptide(L)'
;MNHTYSSLLRRGARRGLLLLGLAGLLPVAQAQVSFSSPTLYPTGGYNQGIVTADFNGDGRPDLATANSGANTVGVLLQSGTTVGAFLATANYGSGGSFNPTLAVGDLNGDGRPDLATINQLSGTVGVLLNSAATPGTFAPAVTYGAGGTDGRGIAIADLNGDGRLDLVVANSTTVGILLNSATTPGTFGTVATYSGGGAVLDELMVGDLNGDGRPDVVVGSRTANTVSVLLNSATTPGTLGAVSLYTVGNSGYLRGVALGDLNNDGRLDLAVSNYTDRTISVLLNSATTPGTFLSATNYANGSTQNPLGVTIGDLNGDGRADLVASNYDRNSGNTVSILVNSAATPGTFPGTPTVLTTGGAGPIHAVIRDLNADSRPDLAVSNFYGSNVGVLLNTTVFATPTLTTLSPTSGLVGASITLTGTNLSGATAVSFNGTAATFTVVNATTITATVPTGATSGNVTVTTPGGISNGVAFTVTPPAPPAPIVVLPANNSTTNSSPVFQVTATPGSYLMVYLNGVNNGQYLVGSSGIVQAQYSGLADGVYTLYATASAQRSGAPVSAPSNTVTFTVDGTAPTATVSTTAGSSTSTSPIPFTVSFSEPVTGFAASSLTVTNGTVTAGSLSGS
;
A
#
# COMPACT_ATOMS: atom_id res chain seq x y z
N MET A 1 -70.00 -33.58 -17.45
CA MET A 1 -71.01 -33.48 -18.51
C MET A 1 -71.01 -32.05 -19.04
N ASN A 2 -70.66 -31.93 -20.32
CA ASN A 2 -70.97 -30.91 -21.32
C ASN A 2 -71.03 -29.40 -21.00
N HIS A 3 -70.13 -28.71 -21.72
CA HIS A 3 -70.13 -27.34 -22.21
C HIS A 3 -71.50 -26.72 -22.54
N THR A 4 -71.56 -25.39 -22.42
CA THR A 4 -71.83 -24.37 -23.47
C THR A 4 -72.21 -23.02 -22.78
N TYR A 5 -72.01 -21.79 -23.28
CA TYR A 5 -71.98 -21.20 -24.62
C TYR A 5 -71.06 -19.96 -24.68
N SER A 6 -70.57 -19.71 -25.89
CA SER A 6 -69.77 -18.59 -26.39
C SER A 6 -70.62 -17.32 -26.67
N SER A 7 -70.04 -16.12 -26.51
CA SER A 7 -69.71 -15.20 -27.62
C SER A 7 -69.77 -13.68 -27.30
N LEU A 8 -68.72 -12.98 -27.76
CA LEU A 8 -68.68 -11.65 -28.40
C LEU A 8 -69.24 -10.42 -27.64
N LEU A 9 -68.38 -9.44 -27.31
CA LEU A 9 -68.14 -8.24 -28.14
C LEU A 9 -67.14 -7.25 -27.52
N ARG A 10 -66.35 -6.64 -28.41
CA ARG A 10 -65.30 -5.63 -28.18
C ARG A 10 -65.84 -4.35 -27.54
N ARG A 11 -65.04 -3.72 -26.66
CA ARG A 11 -64.75 -2.27 -26.68
C ARG A 11 -63.59 -1.93 -25.75
N GLY A 12 -62.63 -1.18 -26.29
CA GLY A 12 -61.37 -0.85 -25.63
C GLY A 12 -61.49 0.17 -24.51
N ALA A 13 -60.56 0.05 -23.57
CA ALA A 13 -60.08 1.16 -22.76
C ALA A 13 -58.58 0.94 -22.53
N ARG A 14 -57.75 1.77 -23.18
CA ARG A 14 -56.36 1.95 -22.78
C ARG A 14 -56.39 2.56 -21.37
N ARG A 15 -55.94 1.82 -20.37
CA ARG A 15 -55.53 2.38 -19.08
C ARG A 15 -54.03 2.20 -18.95
N GLY A 16 -53.32 3.32 -18.96
CA GLY A 16 -51.89 3.38 -18.69
C GLY A 16 -51.63 2.82 -17.31
N LEU A 17 -50.82 1.76 -17.27
CA LEU A 17 -50.21 1.25 -16.06
C LEU A 17 -49.02 2.18 -15.78
N LEU A 18 -49.24 3.19 -14.93
CA LEU A 18 -48.15 4.01 -14.40
C LEU A 18 -47.38 3.12 -13.42
N LEU A 19 -46.35 2.45 -13.93
CA LEU A 19 -45.37 1.75 -13.11
C LEU A 19 -44.55 2.83 -12.39
N LEU A 20 -44.97 3.27 -11.20
CA LEU A 20 -44.06 3.95 -10.29
C LEU A 20 -42.98 2.93 -9.91
N GLY A 21 -41.80 3.09 -10.49
CA GLY A 21 -40.59 2.41 -10.08
C GLY A 21 -40.22 2.82 -8.66
N LEU A 22 -40.77 2.13 -7.66
CA LEU A 22 -40.06 1.95 -6.41
C LEU A 22 -38.96 0.93 -6.70
N ALA A 23 -37.81 1.42 -7.15
CA ALA A 23 -36.56 0.71 -6.97
C ALA A 23 -36.30 0.69 -5.45
N GLY A 24 -37.00 -0.21 -4.75
CA GLY A 24 -36.55 -0.64 -3.45
C GLY A 24 -35.15 -1.19 -3.66
N LEU A 25 -34.15 -0.46 -3.14
CA LEU A 25 -32.85 -1.04 -2.89
C LEU A 25 -33.11 -2.33 -2.11
N LEU A 26 -33.04 -3.48 -2.78
CA LEU A 26 -32.86 -4.74 -2.10
C LEU A 26 -31.64 -4.51 -1.19
N PRO A 27 -31.71 -4.85 0.11
CA PRO A 27 -30.54 -4.74 0.95
C PRO A 27 -29.42 -5.50 0.25
N VAL A 28 -28.30 -4.82 0.00
CA VAL A 28 -27.08 -5.48 -0.48
C VAL A 28 -26.85 -6.60 0.51
N ALA A 29 -26.95 -7.85 0.04
CA ALA A 29 -26.71 -9.01 0.87
C ALA A 29 -25.32 -8.83 1.46
N GLN A 30 -25.23 -8.69 2.78
CA GLN A 30 -23.95 -8.56 3.47
C GLN A 30 -23.11 -9.78 3.12
N ALA A 31 -21.83 -9.56 2.79
CA ALA A 31 -20.92 -10.62 2.41
C ALA A 31 -20.92 -11.69 3.51
N GLN A 32 -21.42 -12.88 3.17
CA GLN A 32 -21.54 -13.99 4.10
C GLN A 32 -20.18 -14.67 4.22
N VAL A 33 -19.68 -14.83 5.43
CA VAL A 33 -18.50 -15.65 5.72
C VAL A 33 -18.93 -17.12 5.86
N SER A 34 -18.09 -18.04 5.37
CA SER A 34 -18.32 -19.48 5.48
C SER A 34 -17.05 -20.21 5.88
N PHE A 35 -17.20 -21.26 6.70
CA PHE A 35 -16.08 -22.03 7.25
C PHE A 35 -16.32 -23.53 7.12
N SER A 36 -15.25 -24.31 7.09
CA SER A 36 -15.31 -25.76 7.20
C SER A 36 -15.85 -26.18 8.56
N SER A 37 -16.26 -27.44 8.67
CA SER A 37 -16.40 -28.06 9.99
C SER A 37 -15.07 -28.01 10.75
N PRO A 38 -15.09 -27.84 12.09
CA PRO A 38 -13.89 -27.73 12.89
C PRO A 38 -13.10 -29.05 12.93
N THR A 39 -11.78 -28.96 12.83
CA THR A 39 -10.85 -30.05 13.15
C THR A 39 -10.26 -29.84 14.54
N LEU A 40 -10.26 -30.87 15.39
CA LEU A 40 -9.84 -30.74 16.79
C LEU A 40 -8.43 -31.28 17.02
N TYR A 41 -7.60 -30.49 17.71
CA TYR A 41 -6.25 -30.85 18.10
C TYR A 41 -6.10 -30.85 19.62
N PRO A 42 -5.87 -31.99 20.28
CA PRO A 42 -5.72 -32.06 21.74
C PRO A 42 -4.47 -31.31 22.23
N THR A 43 -4.61 -30.47 23.25
CA THR A 43 -3.50 -29.65 23.79
C THR A 43 -2.87 -30.24 25.06
N GLY A 44 -3.54 -31.19 25.71
CA GLY A 44 -3.04 -31.87 26.92
C GLY A 44 -3.48 -31.24 28.24
N GLY A 45 -4.36 -30.24 28.22
CA GLY A 45 -4.95 -29.65 29.42
C GLY A 45 -5.94 -28.53 29.10
N TYR A 46 -6.53 -27.92 30.12
CA TYR A 46 -7.49 -26.82 29.95
C TYR A 46 -6.80 -25.57 29.36
N ASN A 47 -6.90 -25.42 28.03
CA ASN A 47 -6.28 -24.31 27.30
C ASN A 47 -7.15 -23.05 27.33
N GLN A 48 -6.55 -21.94 27.72
CA GLN A 48 -7.24 -20.65 27.80
C GLN A 48 -6.75 -19.69 26.70
N GLY A 49 -5.46 -19.36 26.68
CA GLY A 49 -4.86 -18.54 25.64
C GLY A 49 -4.39 -19.37 24.44
N ILE A 50 -4.38 -18.75 23.27
CA ILE A 50 -3.81 -19.27 22.04
C ILE A 50 -3.11 -18.14 21.28
N VAL A 51 -1.94 -18.43 20.72
CA VAL A 51 -1.17 -17.53 19.84
C VAL A 51 -0.69 -18.31 18.62
N THR A 52 -0.29 -17.58 17.57
CA THR A 52 0.25 -18.16 16.34
C THR A 52 1.53 -17.46 15.92
N ALA A 53 2.51 -18.24 15.44
CA ALA A 53 3.74 -17.79 14.82
C ALA A 53 4.40 -18.96 14.08
N ASP A 54 5.38 -18.70 13.22
CA ASP A 54 6.21 -19.76 12.63
C ASP A 54 7.34 -20.11 13.62
N PHE A 55 7.12 -21.12 14.46
CA PHE A 55 8.08 -21.47 15.53
C PHE A 55 9.26 -22.29 15.00
N ASN A 56 9.10 -23.00 13.87
CA ASN A 56 10.13 -23.86 13.31
C ASN A 56 10.87 -23.26 12.09
N GLY A 57 10.42 -22.11 11.57
CA GLY A 57 11.02 -21.39 10.46
C GLY A 57 10.69 -21.98 9.08
N ASP A 58 9.61 -22.74 8.94
CA ASP A 58 9.22 -23.40 7.68
C ASP A 58 8.28 -22.55 6.80
N GLY A 59 7.95 -21.34 7.23
CA GLY A 59 7.07 -20.40 6.55
C GLY A 59 5.58 -20.65 6.79
N ARG A 60 5.22 -21.60 7.66
CA ARG A 60 3.82 -21.93 8.00
C ARG A 60 3.51 -21.50 9.43
N PRO A 61 2.30 -21.00 9.70
CA PRO A 61 1.91 -20.60 11.04
C PRO A 61 1.63 -21.82 11.93
N ASP A 62 2.40 -21.94 12.99
CA ASP A 62 2.16 -22.87 14.09
C ASP A 62 1.23 -22.25 15.15
N LEU A 63 0.84 -23.05 16.14
CA LEU A 63 0.02 -22.61 17.27
C LEU A 63 0.72 -22.89 18.61
N ALA A 64 0.53 -22.01 19.58
CA ALA A 64 0.89 -22.26 20.97
C ALA A 64 -0.29 -21.93 21.90
N THR A 65 -0.42 -22.70 22.99
CA THR A 65 -1.55 -22.63 23.91
C THR A 65 -1.11 -22.57 25.36
N ALA A 66 -1.81 -21.80 26.19
CA ALA A 66 -1.60 -21.77 27.64
C ALA A 66 -2.53 -22.79 28.33
N ASN A 67 -1.97 -23.91 28.77
CA ASN A 67 -2.68 -25.03 29.39
C ASN A 67 -2.78 -24.86 30.91
N SER A 68 -3.62 -23.92 31.33
CA SER A 68 -3.77 -23.47 32.73
C SER A 68 -3.92 -24.58 33.79
N GLY A 69 -4.64 -25.67 33.48
CA GLY A 69 -4.81 -26.79 34.42
C GLY A 69 -3.61 -27.73 34.51
N ALA A 70 -2.75 -27.75 33.49
CA ALA A 70 -1.56 -28.58 33.41
C ALA A 70 -0.27 -27.82 33.76
N ASN A 71 -0.35 -26.47 33.89
CA ASN A 71 0.80 -25.59 34.09
C ASN A 71 1.85 -25.71 32.97
N THR A 72 1.37 -25.85 31.73
CA THR A 72 2.22 -26.00 30.55
C THR A 72 1.87 -25.00 29.45
N VAL A 73 2.82 -24.79 28.56
CA VAL A 73 2.63 -24.20 27.25
C VAL A 73 2.65 -25.35 26.23
N GLY A 74 1.55 -25.52 25.50
CA GLY A 74 1.43 -26.55 24.46
C GLY A 74 1.71 -25.96 23.08
N VAL A 75 2.68 -26.50 22.36
CA VAL A 75 3.08 -26.08 21.00
C VAL A 75 2.64 -27.11 19.98
N LEU A 76 1.92 -26.66 18.96
CA LEU A 76 1.39 -27.46 17.87
C LEU A 76 2.04 -26.95 16.58
N LEU A 77 3.04 -27.69 16.12
CA LEU A 77 3.68 -27.39 14.83
C LEU A 77 2.78 -27.84 13.68
N GLN A 78 2.72 -27.06 12.61
CA GLN A 78 2.02 -27.45 11.42
C GLN A 78 2.72 -28.65 10.76
N SER A 79 1.94 -29.54 10.15
CA SER A 79 2.44 -30.72 9.46
C SER A 79 3.11 -30.32 8.15
N GLY A 80 4.37 -30.70 7.98
CA GLY A 80 5.10 -30.51 6.73
C GLY A 80 4.55 -31.32 5.54
N THR A 81 3.68 -32.31 5.79
CA THR A 81 3.10 -33.16 4.73
C THR A 81 1.65 -32.81 4.39
N THR A 82 0.95 -32.11 5.29
CA THR A 82 -0.48 -31.82 5.13
C THR A 82 -0.77 -30.42 5.61
N VAL A 83 -0.95 -29.52 4.64
CA VAL A 83 -1.23 -28.11 4.88
C VAL A 83 -2.56 -27.96 5.64
N GLY A 84 -2.63 -27.09 6.65
CA GLY A 84 -3.76 -26.95 7.56
C GLY A 84 -3.88 -28.02 8.65
N ALA A 85 -3.01 -29.03 8.69
CA ALA A 85 -2.98 -30.04 9.75
C ALA A 85 -1.85 -29.78 10.76
N PHE A 86 -2.08 -30.09 12.04
CA PHE A 86 -1.07 -29.94 13.10
C PHE A 86 -0.57 -31.28 13.63
N LEU A 87 0.70 -31.30 14.03
CA LEU A 87 1.34 -32.43 14.72
C LEU A 87 0.83 -32.56 16.16
N ALA A 88 1.24 -33.64 16.83
CA ALA A 88 0.93 -33.83 18.24
C ALA A 88 1.56 -32.73 19.10
N THR A 89 0.79 -32.22 20.08
CA THR A 89 1.20 -31.11 20.95
C THR A 89 2.42 -31.47 21.79
N ALA A 90 3.48 -30.67 21.69
CA ALA A 90 4.61 -30.69 22.61
C ALA A 90 4.34 -29.77 23.82
N ASN A 91 4.48 -30.28 25.04
CA ASN A 91 4.17 -29.53 26.26
C ASN A 91 5.45 -29.14 27.02
N TYR A 92 5.57 -27.86 27.34
CA TYR A 92 6.68 -27.28 28.09
C TYR A 92 6.17 -26.69 29.41
N GLY A 93 6.89 -26.87 30.52
CA GLY A 93 6.46 -26.28 31.80
C GLY A 93 6.44 -24.76 31.75
N SER A 94 5.38 -24.12 32.25
CA SER A 94 5.24 -22.66 32.26
C SER A 94 6.12 -21.94 33.30
N GLY A 95 6.79 -22.71 34.16
CA GLY A 95 7.63 -22.20 35.26
C GLY A 95 6.85 -21.78 36.52
N GLY A 96 5.51 -21.86 36.51
CA GLY A 96 4.66 -21.49 37.64
C GLY A 96 3.31 -22.20 37.59
N SER A 97 2.33 -21.69 38.35
CA SER A 97 0.99 -22.30 38.47
C SER A 97 -0.10 -21.42 37.87
N PHE A 98 -1.04 -22.09 37.18
CA PHE A 98 -2.20 -21.55 36.50
C PHE A 98 -1.83 -20.44 35.50
N ASN A 99 -1.56 -20.82 34.26
CA ASN A 99 -1.25 -19.90 33.19
C ASN A 99 -2.46 -19.61 32.29
N PRO A 100 -3.17 -18.47 32.44
CA PRO A 100 -4.39 -18.19 31.70
C PRO A 100 -4.15 -17.72 30.26
N THR A 101 -2.96 -17.21 29.94
CA THR A 101 -2.65 -16.68 28.61
C THR A 101 -1.14 -16.69 28.33
N LEU A 102 -0.78 -16.40 27.08
CA LEU A 102 0.57 -16.32 26.58
C LEU A 102 0.68 -15.27 25.46
N ALA A 103 1.89 -14.76 25.24
CA ALA A 103 2.24 -13.88 24.15
C ALA A 103 3.46 -14.45 23.40
N VAL A 104 3.62 -14.03 22.15
CA VAL A 104 4.68 -14.49 21.24
C VAL A 104 5.46 -13.30 20.68
N GLY A 105 6.78 -13.44 20.57
CA GLY A 105 7.68 -12.42 20.02
C GLY A 105 9.14 -12.86 20.11
N ASP A 106 10.02 -12.30 19.28
CA ASP A 106 11.47 -12.56 19.35
C ASP A 106 12.08 -11.79 20.53
N LEU A 107 12.17 -12.44 21.69
CA LEU A 107 12.58 -11.80 22.95
C LEU A 107 14.10 -11.73 23.07
N ASN A 108 14.86 -12.57 22.36
CA ASN A 108 16.32 -12.59 22.42
C ASN A 108 17.01 -12.01 21.16
N GLY A 109 16.23 -11.60 20.15
CA GLY A 109 16.73 -10.96 18.92
C GLY A 109 17.40 -11.94 17.96
N ASP A 110 17.07 -13.23 18.01
CA ASP A 110 17.70 -14.27 17.20
C ASP A 110 16.94 -14.61 15.90
N GLY A 111 15.84 -13.90 15.65
CA GLY A 111 14.97 -14.05 14.49
C GLY A 111 13.92 -15.16 14.63
N ARG A 112 13.81 -15.84 15.78
CA ARG A 112 12.80 -16.86 16.04
C ARG A 112 11.76 -16.37 17.05
N PRO A 113 10.48 -16.72 16.89
CA PRO A 113 9.47 -16.36 17.88
C PRO A 113 9.68 -17.16 19.19
N ASP A 114 9.80 -16.44 20.30
CA ASP A 114 9.79 -16.95 21.67
C ASP A 114 8.40 -16.82 22.30
N LEU A 115 8.22 -17.42 23.49
CA LEU A 115 6.95 -17.39 24.22
C LEU A 115 7.11 -16.81 25.62
N ALA A 116 6.15 -15.99 26.03
CA ALA A 116 6.01 -15.54 27.42
C ALA A 116 4.62 -15.89 27.95
N THR A 117 4.52 -16.37 29.18
CA THR A 117 3.24 -16.77 29.78
C THR A 117 3.14 -16.26 31.22
N ILE A 118 1.99 -15.71 31.59
CA ILE A 118 1.73 -15.26 32.96
C ILE A 118 1.31 -16.45 33.81
N ASN A 119 1.89 -16.62 35.00
CA ASN A 119 1.52 -17.64 35.98
C ASN A 119 0.72 -16.97 37.12
N GLN A 120 -0.60 -16.96 36.97
CA GLN A 120 -1.55 -16.18 37.77
C GLN A 120 -1.40 -16.41 39.28
N LEU A 121 -1.31 -17.68 39.70
CA LEU A 121 -1.23 -18.05 41.12
C LEU A 121 0.19 -17.92 41.69
N SER A 122 1.20 -17.88 40.82
CA SER A 122 2.60 -17.70 41.22
C SER A 122 3.04 -16.23 41.24
N GLY A 123 2.31 -15.32 40.58
CA GLY A 123 2.70 -13.91 40.48
C GLY A 123 3.96 -13.68 39.64
N THR A 124 4.21 -14.55 38.65
CA THR A 124 5.42 -14.54 37.82
C THR A 124 5.11 -14.67 36.35
N VAL A 125 5.94 -14.12 35.49
CA VAL A 125 5.98 -14.44 34.05
C VAL A 125 7.01 -15.53 33.81
N GLY A 126 6.67 -16.57 33.06
CA GLY A 126 7.61 -17.55 32.52
C GLY A 126 7.95 -17.22 31.07
N VAL A 127 9.25 -17.17 30.74
CA VAL A 127 9.77 -16.92 29.39
C VAL A 127 10.40 -18.20 28.87
N LEU A 128 9.96 -18.66 27.71
CA LEU A 128 10.43 -19.86 27.03
C LEU A 128 11.08 -19.42 25.73
N LEU A 129 12.41 -19.55 25.65
CA LEU A 129 13.17 -19.22 24.46
C LEU A 129 13.14 -20.40 23.47
N ASN A 130 12.91 -20.08 22.20
CA ASN A 130 12.91 -21.03 21.11
C ASN A 130 14.35 -21.44 20.78
N SER A 131 14.55 -22.74 20.57
CA SER A 131 15.87 -23.33 20.44
C SER A 131 16.48 -23.04 19.07
N ALA A 132 17.61 -22.34 19.05
CA ALA A 132 18.42 -22.17 17.85
C ALA A 132 18.93 -23.50 17.26
N ALA A 133 19.16 -24.50 18.11
CA ALA A 133 19.65 -25.81 17.68
C ALA A 133 18.54 -26.69 17.08
N THR A 134 17.29 -26.47 17.49
CA THR A 134 16.13 -27.23 17.01
C THR A 134 14.90 -26.33 17.04
N PRO A 135 14.70 -25.45 16.04
CA PRO A 135 13.56 -24.55 15.99
C PRO A 135 12.22 -25.30 16.13
N GLY A 136 11.29 -24.69 16.86
CA GLY A 136 10.01 -25.31 17.23
C GLY A 136 10.08 -26.08 18.56
N THR A 137 11.25 -26.12 19.19
CA THR A 137 11.43 -26.63 20.57
C THR A 137 11.85 -25.52 21.52
N PHE A 138 11.45 -25.61 22.78
CA PHE A 138 11.62 -24.52 23.74
C PHE A 138 12.47 -24.95 24.94
N ALA A 139 13.34 -24.04 25.38
CA ALA A 139 14.07 -24.19 26.62
C ALA A 139 13.11 -24.17 27.85
N PRO A 140 13.52 -24.73 29.00
CA PRO A 140 12.77 -24.58 30.24
C PRO A 140 12.49 -23.11 30.56
N ALA A 141 11.28 -22.82 31.06
CA ALA A 141 10.88 -21.46 31.36
C ALA A 141 11.77 -20.80 32.43
N VAL A 142 12.25 -19.59 32.14
CA VAL A 142 12.88 -18.70 33.11
C VAL A 142 11.83 -17.75 33.66
N THR A 143 11.77 -17.59 34.98
CA THR A 143 10.70 -16.80 35.63
C THR A 143 11.15 -15.44 36.13
N TYR A 144 10.26 -14.46 35.98
CA TYR A 144 10.43 -13.08 36.43
C TYR A 144 9.20 -12.66 37.24
N GLY A 145 9.35 -11.76 38.20
CA GLY A 145 8.23 -11.25 38.99
C GLY A 145 7.27 -10.41 38.14
N ALA A 146 5.97 -10.68 38.21
CA ALA A 146 4.95 -9.97 37.43
C ALA A 146 4.64 -8.55 37.95
N GLY A 147 5.18 -8.17 39.11
CA GLY A 147 4.91 -6.87 39.75
C GLY A 147 3.54 -6.78 40.44
N GLY A 148 2.89 -7.92 40.65
CA GLY A 148 1.60 -8.02 41.33
C GLY A 148 1.14 -9.46 41.51
N THR A 149 -0.11 -9.63 41.92
CA THR A 149 -0.75 -10.94 42.09
C THR A 149 -1.97 -11.07 41.19
N ASP A 150 -2.38 -12.31 40.92
CA ASP A 150 -3.53 -12.64 40.08
C ASP A 150 -3.38 -12.10 38.64
N GLY A 151 -2.20 -12.32 38.05
CA GLY A 151 -1.88 -11.93 36.67
C GLY A 151 -2.77 -12.63 35.63
N ARG A 152 -3.42 -11.88 34.75
CA ARG A 152 -4.44 -12.36 33.80
C ARG A 152 -4.16 -12.04 32.33
N GLY A 153 -3.43 -10.96 32.07
CA GLY A 153 -3.05 -10.54 30.73
C GLY A 153 -1.53 -10.43 30.59
N ILE A 154 -1.02 -10.70 29.38
CA ILE A 154 0.37 -10.46 29.00
C ILE A 154 0.42 -10.00 27.54
N ALA A 155 1.27 -9.04 27.22
CA ALA A 155 1.61 -8.67 25.85
C ALA A 155 3.10 -8.36 25.71
N ILE A 156 3.54 -8.28 24.46
CA ILE A 156 4.93 -8.06 24.08
C ILE A 156 4.99 -6.89 23.09
N ALA A 157 5.83 -5.89 23.37
CA ALA A 157 6.10 -4.77 22.46
C ALA A 157 7.38 -4.04 22.88
N ASP A 158 7.99 -3.25 22.00
CA ASP A 158 9.11 -2.36 22.34
C ASP A 158 8.56 -1.08 23.00
N LEU A 159 8.53 -1.05 24.34
CA LEU A 159 7.87 0.03 25.09
C LEU A 159 8.79 1.25 25.25
N ASN A 160 10.11 1.06 25.18
CA ASN A 160 11.08 2.15 25.39
C ASN A 160 11.73 2.65 24.07
N GLY A 161 11.45 2.00 22.95
CA GLY A 161 11.96 2.35 21.62
C GLY A 161 13.42 1.97 21.40
N ASP A 162 13.91 0.95 22.10
CA ASP A 162 15.32 0.50 22.03
C ASP A 162 15.56 -0.64 21.03
N GLY A 163 14.51 -1.06 20.31
CA GLY A 163 14.51 -2.11 19.31
C GLY A 163 14.37 -3.53 19.88
N ARG A 164 14.21 -3.70 21.19
CA ARG A 164 13.97 -5.00 21.83
C ARG A 164 12.55 -5.07 22.36
N LEU A 165 11.99 -6.27 22.32
CA LEU A 165 10.64 -6.52 22.80
C LEU A 165 10.63 -6.66 24.33
N ASP A 166 9.83 -5.83 24.99
CA ASP A 166 9.56 -5.82 26.43
C ASP A 166 8.30 -6.61 26.78
N LEU A 167 8.07 -6.86 28.07
CA LEU A 167 6.86 -7.52 28.56
C LEU A 167 5.96 -6.54 29.31
N VAL A 168 4.65 -6.61 29.02
CA VAL A 168 3.60 -5.90 29.75
C VAL A 168 2.65 -6.92 30.36
N VAL A 169 2.30 -6.75 31.64
CA VAL A 169 1.49 -7.70 32.41
C VAL A 169 0.33 -6.98 33.09
N ALA A 170 -0.86 -7.54 33.02
CA ALA A 170 -2.01 -7.09 33.80
C ALA A 170 -2.18 -7.99 35.02
N ASN A 171 -1.93 -7.42 36.19
CA ASN A 171 -2.24 -8.00 37.50
C ASN A 171 -3.59 -7.50 37.99
N SER A 172 -4.11 -8.06 39.08
CA SER A 172 -5.41 -7.67 39.65
C SER A 172 -5.66 -6.15 39.70
N THR A 173 -4.69 -5.33 40.11
CA THR A 173 -4.83 -3.87 40.20
C THR A 173 -3.74 -3.07 39.51
N THR A 174 -2.67 -3.72 39.04
CA THR A 174 -1.49 -3.06 38.48
C THR A 174 -1.16 -3.55 37.08
N VAL A 175 -0.62 -2.63 36.28
CA VAL A 175 0.10 -2.98 35.05
C VAL A 175 1.59 -3.05 35.39
N GLY A 176 2.22 -4.21 35.14
CA GLY A 176 3.66 -4.41 35.29
C GLY A 176 4.36 -4.29 33.93
N ILE A 177 5.49 -3.59 33.88
CA ILE A 177 6.38 -3.53 32.72
C ILE A 177 7.73 -4.12 33.10
N LEU A 178 8.21 -5.08 32.31
CA LEU A 178 9.54 -5.64 32.43
C LEU A 178 10.32 -5.31 31.17
N LEU A 179 11.32 -4.44 31.32
CA LEU A 179 12.20 -4.06 30.20
C LEU A 179 13.21 -5.16 29.90
N ASN A 180 13.41 -5.42 28.62
CA ASN A 180 14.35 -6.41 28.11
C ASN A 180 15.79 -5.88 28.21
N SER A 181 16.70 -6.76 28.63
CA SER A 181 18.08 -6.40 28.92
C SER A 181 18.85 -6.05 27.66
N ALA A 182 19.48 -4.87 27.67
CA ALA A 182 20.35 -4.41 26.58
C ALA A 182 21.63 -5.24 26.43
N THR A 183 22.11 -5.86 27.51
CA THR A 183 23.37 -6.65 27.49
C THR A 183 23.14 -8.13 27.29
N THR A 184 21.94 -8.61 27.64
CA THR A 184 21.59 -10.03 27.58
C THR A 184 20.13 -10.16 27.14
N PRO A 185 19.81 -9.90 25.85
CA PRO A 185 18.45 -10.02 25.33
C PRO A 185 17.81 -11.37 25.67
N GLY A 186 16.52 -11.35 25.97
CA GLY A 186 15.77 -12.51 26.48
C GLY A 186 15.81 -12.62 28.01
N THR A 187 16.49 -11.70 28.68
CA THR A 187 16.44 -11.53 30.14
C THR A 187 15.83 -10.19 30.51
N PHE A 188 15.09 -10.16 31.62
CA PHE A 188 14.28 -8.99 31.99
C PHE A 188 14.72 -8.39 33.32
N GLY A 189 14.71 -7.05 33.37
CA GLY A 189 15.04 -6.28 34.55
C GLY A 189 13.98 -6.34 35.65
N THR A 190 14.13 -5.48 36.66
CA THR A 190 13.13 -5.31 37.71
C THR A 190 11.84 -4.74 37.13
N VAL A 191 10.70 -5.33 37.51
CA VAL A 191 9.38 -4.88 37.07
C VAL A 191 9.04 -3.48 37.61
N ALA A 192 8.59 -2.59 36.73
CA ALA A 192 7.97 -1.32 37.08
C ALA A 192 6.45 -1.48 37.12
N THR A 193 5.78 -0.92 38.13
CA THR A 193 4.34 -1.10 38.34
C THR A 193 3.58 0.22 38.24
N TYR A 194 2.48 0.20 37.50
CA TYR A 194 1.58 1.32 37.29
C TYR A 194 0.17 0.95 37.76
N SER A 195 -0.62 1.92 38.19
CA SER A 195 -2.04 1.68 38.50
C SER A 195 -2.79 1.33 37.22
N GLY A 196 -3.56 0.24 37.22
CA GLY A 196 -4.46 -0.07 36.10
C GLY A 196 -5.82 0.62 36.18
N GLY A 197 -6.09 1.40 37.24
CA GLY A 197 -7.33 2.16 37.43
C GLY A 197 -8.61 1.33 37.68
N GLY A 198 -8.53 0.00 37.62
CA GLY A 198 -9.66 -0.93 37.79
C GLY A 198 -9.57 -1.79 39.06
N ALA A 199 -10.70 -2.40 39.44
CA ALA A 199 -10.81 -3.23 40.65
C ALA A 199 -10.35 -4.69 40.43
N VAL A 200 -10.38 -5.18 39.18
CA VAL A 200 -9.79 -6.45 38.73
C VAL A 200 -9.46 -6.30 37.25
N LEU A 201 -8.19 -6.18 36.88
CA LEU A 201 -7.77 -6.17 35.48
C LEU A 201 -7.86 -7.60 34.88
N ASP A 202 -8.12 -7.74 33.59
CA ASP A 202 -8.15 -9.03 32.89
C ASP A 202 -7.20 -9.00 31.67
N GLU A 203 -7.71 -9.13 30.44
CA GLU A 203 -6.88 -9.08 29.24
C GLU A 203 -6.34 -7.67 28.97
N LEU A 204 -5.16 -7.61 28.36
CA LEU A 204 -4.49 -6.38 27.96
C LEU A 204 -4.03 -6.49 26.51
N MET A 205 -3.96 -5.35 25.84
CA MET A 205 -3.39 -5.19 24.51
C MET A 205 -2.43 -4.00 24.49
N VAL A 206 -1.48 -4.03 23.56
CA VAL A 206 -0.53 -2.94 23.33
C VAL A 206 -0.56 -2.49 21.88
N GLY A 207 -0.45 -1.20 21.64
CA GLY A 207 -0.47 -0.60 20.30
C GLY A 207 -0.38 0.91 20.36
N ASP A 208 0.09 1.55 19.29
CA ASP A 208 0.17 3.01 19.21
C ASP A 208 -1.23 3.60 19.00
N LEU A 209 -1.82 4.17 20.06
CA LEU A 209 -3.18 4.70 20.03
C LEU A 209 -3.21 6.17 19.66
N ASN A 210 -2.10 6.89 19.88
CA ASN A 210 -2.03 8.35 19.70
C ASN A 210 -1.23 8.78 18.44
N GLY A 211 -0.61 7.83 17.75
CA GLY A 211 0.17 8.05 16.53
C GLY A 211 1.58 8.59 16.76
N ASP A 212 2.14 8.45 17.96
CA ASP A 212 3.48 8.94 18.30
C ASP A 212 4.62 7.94 18.02
N GLY A 213 4.27 6.75 17.52
CA GLY A 213 5.18 5.67 17.20
C GLY A 213 5.58 4.82 18.41
N ARG A 214 4.95 4.99 19.58
CA ARG A 214 5.22 4.21 20.78
C ARG A 214 3.99 3.37 21.15
N PRO A 215 4.18 2.08 21.51
CA PRO A 215 3.07 1.27 21.98
C PRO A 215 2.51 1.81 23.31
N ASP A 216 1.21 2.05 23.35
CA ASP A 216 0.43 2.35 24.54
C ASP A 216 -0.18 1.06 25.12
N VAL A 217 -0.76 1.14 26.33
CA VAL A 217 -1.38 0.00 27.01
C VAL A 217 -2.89 0.19 27.15
N VAL A 218 -3.63 -0.83 26.77
CA VAL A 218 -5.06 -0.95 27.03
C VAL A 218 -5.31 -2.16 27.90
N VAL A 219 -6.09 -2.01 28.96
CA VAL A 219 -6.42 -3.12 29.86
C VAL A 219 -7.89 -3.08 30.28
N GLY A 220 -8.55 -4.23 30.16
CA GLY A 220 -9.94 -4.38 30.55
C GLY A 220 -10.09 -4.52 32.07
N SER A 221 -11.12 -3.90 32.65
CA SER A 221 -11.49 -4.05 34.06
C SER A 221 -12.74 -4.92 34.23
N ARG A 222 -12.53 -6.15 34.68
CA ARG A 222 -13.52 -7.23 34.77
C ARG A 222 -14.80 -6.82 35.49
N THR A 223 -14.70 -6.14 36.63
CA THR A 223 -15.85 -5.83 37.49
C THR A 223 -16.32 -4.39 37.39
N ALA A 224 -15.57 -3.51 36.73
CA ALA A 224 -15.87 -2.08 36.69
C ALA A 224 -16.50 -1.62 35.36
N ASN A 225 -16.75 -2.52 34.41
CA ASN A 225 -17.35 -2.18 33.10
C ASN A 225 -16.60 -1.07 32.38
N THR A 226 -15.27 -1.11 32.50
CA THR A 226 -14.40 -0.08 31.95
C THR A 226 -13.19 -0.71 31.28
N VAL A 227 -12.70 -0.04 30.25
CA VAL A 227 -11.37 -0.24 29.72
C VAL A 227 -10.52 0.94 30.16
N SER A 228 -9.33 0.62 30.67
CA SER A 228 -8.29 1.58 31.04
C SER A 228 -7.33 1.74 29.88
N VAL A 229 -7.06 2.98 29.50
CA VAL A 229 -6.03 3.35 28.51
C VAL A 229 -4.93 4.10 29.23
N LEU A 230 -3.70 3.66 29.05
CA LEU A 230 -2.49 4.25 29.61
C LEU A 230 -1.54 4.57 28.46
N LEU A 231 -1.41 5.86 28.15
CA LEU A 231 -0.50 6.30 27.10
C LEU A 231 0.96 6.19 27.57
N ASN A 232 1.82 5.72 26.69
CA ASN A 232 3.26 5.69 26.91
C ASN A 232 3.83 7.11 26.86
N SER A 233 4.77 7.39 27.74
CA SER A 233 5.31 8.74 27.90
C SER A 233 6.20 9.11 26.72
N ALA A 234 5.79 10.15 25.99
CA ALA A 234 6.61 10.72 24.91
C ALA A 234 7.97 11.27 25.39
N THR A 235 8.09 11.66 26.66
CA THR A 235 9.33 12.23 27.23
C THR A 235 10.19 11.21 27.96
N THR A 236 9.60 10.12 28.44
CA THR A 236 10.31 9.03 29.13
C THR A 236 9.76 7.68 28.67
N PRO A 237 10.13 7.22 27.45
CA PRO A 237 9.62 5.97 26.89
C PRO A 237 9.84 4.78 27.83
N GLY A 238 8.87 3.87 27.87
CA GLY A 238 8.85 2.76 28.84
C GLY A 238 8.19 3.12 30.16
N THR A 239 7.61 4.32 30.28
CA THR A 239 6.80 4.74 31.42
C THR A 239 5.37 5.09 30.99
N LEU A 240 4.39 4.70 31.81
CA LEU A 240 2.97 4.92 31.51
C LEU A 240 2.45 6.17 32.21
N GLY A 241 1.63 6.93 31.49
CA GLY A 241 0.92 8.11 31.97
C GLY A 241 -0.28 7.78 32.86
N ALA A 242 -1.11 8.80 33.10
CA ALA A 242 -2.33 8.65 33.88
C ALA A 242 -3.36 7.76 33.17
N VAL A 243 -4.14 7.02 33.95
CA VAL A 243 -5.20 6.13 33.44
C VAL A 243 -6.38 6.96 32.93
N SER A 244 -6.79 6.71 31.68
CA SER A 244 -8.06 7.16 31.12
C SER A 244 -9.06 6.01 31.14
N LEU A 245 -10.26 6.22 31.66
CA LEU A 245 -11.30 5.19 31.79
C LEU A 245 -12.41 5.39 30.78
N TYR A 246 -12.76 4.32 30.07
CA TYR A 246 -13.85 4.29 29.10
C TYR A 246 -14.88 3.24 29.49
N THR A 247 -16.14 3.65 29.65
CA THR A 247 -17.23 2.73 30.00
C THR A 247 -17.62 1.85 28.81
N VAL A 248 -17.81 0.56 29.09
CA VAL A 248 -18.21 -0.47 28.12
C VAL A 248 -19.26 -1.40 28.73
N GLY A 249 -20.12 -1.98 27.89
CA GLY A 249 -21.22 -2.82 28.35
C GLY A 249 -22.19 -2.10 29.32
N ASN A 250 -23.06 -2.89 29.93
CA ASN A 250 -24.11 -2.48 30.87
C ASN A 250 -24.16 -3.37 32.13
N SER A 251 -23.58 -4.57 32.11
CA SER A 251 -23.53 -5.47 33.27
C SER A 251 -22.14 -6.12 33.45
N GLY A 252 -21.73 -6.23 34.71
CA GLY A 252 -20.38 -6.64 35.15
C GLY A 252 -19.87 -7.92 34.51
N TYR A 253 -18.56 -7.96 34.23
CA TYR A 253 -17.76 -9.05 33.65
C TYR A 253 -17.43 -8.84 32.16
N LEU A 254 -16.38 -8.07 31.90
CA LEU A 254 -15.69 -8.11 30.60
C LEU A 254 -14.43 -8.96 30.73
N ARG A 255 -13.99 -9.57 29.63
CA ARG A 255 -12.73 -10.33 29.65
C ARG A 255 -11.84 -10.00 28.46
N GLY A 256 -12.44 -9.96 27.27
CA GLY A 256 -11.73 -9.80 26.01
C GLY A 256 -11.54 -8.36 25.61
N VAL A 257 -10.34 -7.99 25.17
CA VAL A 257 -10.04 -6.69 24.54
C VAL A 257 -9.24 -6.94 23.28
N ALA A 258 -9.61 -6.29 22.17
CA ALA A 258 -8.85 -6.34 20.93
C ALA A 258 -8.64 -4.92 20.36
N LEU A 259 -7.50 -4.74 19.69
CA LEU A 259 -7.13 -3.52 18.97
C LEU A 259 -7.12 -3.79 17.47
N GLY A 260 -7.61 -2.84 16.68
CA GLY A 260 -7.55 -2.87 15.22
C GLY A 260 -8.26 -1.67 14.60
N ASP A 261 -7.87 -1.30 13.39
CA ASP A 261 -8.54 -0.23 12.64
C ASP A 261 -9.89 -0.75 12.11
N LEU A 262 -10.99 -0.38 12.76
CA LEU A 262 -12.33 -0.86 12.43
C LEU A 262 -13.03 0.06 11.44
N ASN A 263 -12.60 1.31 11.27
CA ASN A 263 -13.24 2.27 10.37
C ASN A 263 -12.36 2.68 9.17
N ASN A 264 -11.19 2.05 9.01
CA ASN A 264 -10.18 2.28 7.98
C ASN A 264 -9.63 3.71 7.99
N ASP A 265 -9.49 4.32 9.18
CA ASP A 265 -8.96 5.67 9.35
C ASP A 265 -7.46 5.74 9.71
N GLY A 266 -6.81 4.57 9.83
CA GLY A 266 -5.40 4.40 10.14
C GLY A 266 -5.08 4.41 11.63
N ARG A 267 -6.06 4.56 12.52
CA ARG A 267 -5.88 4.48 13.98
C ARG A 267 -6.41 3.16 14.53
N LEU A 268 -5.83 2.71 15.62
CA LEU A 268 -6.32 1.52 16.33
C LEU A 268 -7.58 1.87 17.13
N ASP A 269 -8.67 1.18 16.84
CA ASP A 269 -9.93 1.18 17.59
C ASP A 269 -10.00 0.03 18.58
N LEU A 270 -11.00 0.05 19.46
CA LEU A 270 -11.23 -0.98 20.48
C LEU A 270 -12.46 -1.82 20.20
N ALA A 271 -12.32 -3.13 20.38
CA ALA A 271 -13.44 -4.05 20.56
C ALA A 271 -13.33 -4.75 21.93
N VAL A 272 -14.45 -4.85 22.66
CA VAL A 272 -14.48 -5.38 24.02
C VAL A 272 -15.65 -6.34 24.19
N SER A 273 -15.39 -7.55 24.69
CA SER A 273 -16.47 -8.53 24.95
C SER A 273 -17.14 -8.24 26.30
N ASN A 274 -18.46 -8.07 26.28
CA ASN A 274 -19.28 -7.89 27.47
C ASN A 274 -20.00 -9.21 27.78
N TYR A 275 -19.39 -10.01 28.68
CA TYR A 275 -19.79 -11.39 28.94
C TYR A 275 -21.26 -11.52 29.31
N THR A 276 -21.73 -10.78 30.32
CA THR A 276 -23.10 -10.89 30.83
C THR A 276 -24.14 -10.25 29.91
N ASP A 277 -23.76 -9.21 29.15
CA ASP A 277 -24.66 -8.51 28.23
C ASP A 277 -24.86 -9.24 26.90
N ARG A 278 -24.02 -10.23 26.59
CA ARG A 278 -23.96 -10.88 25.26
C ARG A 278 -23.74 -9.89 24.12
N THR A 279 -22.91 -8.87 24.38
CA THR A 279 -22.57 -7.85 23.40
C THR A 279 -21.07 -7.70 23.25
N ILE A 280 -20.67 -7.02 22.18
CA ILE A 280 -19.33 -6.54 21.95
C ILE A 280 -19.42 -5.01 21.87
N SER A 281 -18.71 -4.30 22.73
CA SER A 281 -18.57 -2.84 22.64
C SER A 281 -17.50 -2.51 21.61
N VAL A 282 -17.79 -1.56 20.73
CA VAL A 282 -16.81 -0.94 19.82
C VAL A 282 -16.63 0.52 20.22
N LEU A 283 -15.37 0.95 20.38
CA LEU A 283 -15.02 2.33 20.66
C LEU A 283 -14.04 2.79 19.58
N LEU A 284 -14.47 3.77 18.79
CA LEU A 284 -13.64 4.35 17.74
C LEU A 284 -12.67 5.37 18.35
N ASN A 285 -11.43 5.35 17.88
CA ASN A 285 -10.39 6.28 18.27
C ASN A 285 -10.68 7.67 17.68
N SER A 286 -10.53 8.70 18.49
CA SER A 286 -10.93 10.05 18.15
C SER A 286 -10.03 10.64 17.07
N ALA A 287 -10.62 10.99 15.93
CA ALA A 287 -9.92 11.69 14.85
C ALA A 287 -9.37 13.06 15.24
N THR A 288 -9.96 13.71 16.27
CA THR A 288 -9.54 15.05 16.72
C THR A 288 -8.58 15.00 17.91
N THR A 289 -8.52 13.88 18.63
CA THR A 289 -7.62 13.70 19.77
C THR A 289 -7.22 12.23 19.85
N PRO A 290 -6.30 11.77 18.97
CA PRO A 290 -5.81 10.39 18.99
C PRO A 290 -5.31 9.98 20.38
N GLY A 291 -5.55 8.72 20.73
CA GLY A 291 -5.31 8.19 22.09
C GLY A 291 -6.50 8.39 23.03
N THR A 292 -7.59 8.99 22.55
CA THR A 292 -8.87 9.06 23.24
C THR A 292 -9.97 8.41 22.43
N PHE A 293 -10.98 7.83 23.08
CA PHE A 293 -12.04 7.06 22.41
C PHE A 293 -13.41 7.72 22.50
N LEU A 294 -14.21 7.54 21.46
CA LEU A 294 -15.63 7.90 21.45
C LEU A 294 -16.43 6.95 22.35
N SER A 295 -17.69 7.32 22.63
CA SER A 295 -18.61 6.48 23.41
C SER A 295 -18.80 5.10 22.76
N ALA A 296 -18.82 4.07 23.59
CA ALA A 296 -19.01 2.69 23.15
C ALA A 296 -20.34 2.48 22.43
N THR A 297 -20.30 1.77 21.31
CA THR A 297 -21.47 1.23 20.62
C THR A 297 -21.52 -0.28 20.83
N ASN A 298 -22.66 -0.81 21.27
CA ASN A 298 -22.80 -2.22 21.63
C ASN A 298 -23.49 -3.01 20.50
N TYR A 299 -22.84 -4.08 20.05
CA TYR A 299 -23.38 -5.02 19.05
C TYR A 299 -23.68 -6.36 19.69
N ALA A 300 -24.85 -6.93 19.44
CA ALA A 300 -25.18 -8.27 19.94
C ALA A 300 -24.25 -9.31 19.31
N ASN A 301 -23.75 -10.27 20.09
CA ASN A 301 -22.94 -11.37 19.56
C ASN A 301 -23.77 -12.37 18.74
N GLY A 302 -25.11 -12.29 18.76
CA GLY A 302 -25.99 -13.17 18.00
C GLY A 302 -26.07 -14.62 18.52
N SER A 303 -25.45 -14.92 19.65
CA SER A 303 -25.47 -16.24 20.29
C SER A 303 -26.28 -16.21 21.58
N THR A 304 -26.79 -17.37 22.00
CA THR A 304 -27.37 -17.55 23.34
C THR A 304 -26.30 -17.67 24.43
N GLN A 305 -25.04 -17.87 24.03
CA GLN A 305 -23.86 -18.03 24.88
C GLN A 305 -23.14 -16.69 25.07
N ASN A 306 -22.32 -16.59 26.13
CA ASN A 306 -21.72 -15.33 26.57
C ASN A 306 -20.34 -15.09 25.92
N PRO A 307 -20.08 -13.94 25.27
CA PRO A 307 -18.81 -13.67 24.61
C PRO A 307 -17.72 -13.45 25.67
N LEU A 308 -16.64 -14.23 25.59
CA LEU A 308 -15.54 -14.18 26.54
C LEU A 308 -14.30 -13.54 25.92
N GLY A 309 -13.85 -14.02 24.75
CA GLY A 309 -12.80 -13.37 23.96
C GLY A 309 -13.37 -12.59 22.78
N VAL A 310 -12.62 -11.62 22.30
CA VAL A 310 -12.85 -10.92 21.03
C VAL A 310 -11.55 -10.83 20.24
N THR A 311 -11.62 -10.95 18.92
CA THR A 311 -10.46 -10.83 18.01
C THR A 311 -10.90 -10.11 16.74
N ILE A 312 -9.96 -9.41 16.11
CA ILE A 312 -10.21 -8.54 14.97
C ILE A 312 -9.43 -9.06 13.75
N GLY A 313 -10.06 -9.12 12.57
CA GLY A 313 -9.40 -9.48 11.32
C GLY A 313 -10.36 -9.53 10.13
N ASP A 314 -9.88 -9.31 8.91
CA ASP A 314 -10.68 -9.35 7.68
C ASP A 314 -10.96 -10.81 7.27
N LEU A 315 -12.19 -11.29 7.47
CA LEU A 315 -12.56 -12.70 7.23
C LEU A 315 -13.26 -12.90 5.88
N ASN A 316 -13.67 -11.83 5.21
CA ASN A 316 -14.39 -11.86 3.94
C ASN A 316 -13.59 -11.28 2.76
N GLY A 317 -12.35 -10.82 3.02
CA GLY A 317 -11.42 -10.31 2.02
C GLY A 317 -11.80 -8.92 1.48
N ASP A 318 -12.65 -8.19 2.20
CA ASP A 318 -13.18 -6.90 1.75
C ASP A 318 -12.35 -5.69 2.17
N GLY A 319 -11.21 -5.92 2.85
CA GLY A 319 -10.26 -4.93 3.33
C GLY A 319 -10.74 -4.14 4.54
N ARG A 320 -11.79 -4.58 5.23
CA ARG A 320 -12.20 -4.06 6.54
C ARG A 320 -12.07 -5.16 7.57
N ALA A 321 -11.69 -4.78 8.78
CA ALA A 321 -11.54 -5.73 9.86
C ALA A 321 -12.90 -6.13 10.44
N ASP A 322 -13.16 -7.43 10.53
CA ASP A 322 -14.35 -8.03 11.15
C ASP A 322 -14.08 -8.40 12.63
N LEU A 323 -15.14 -8.71 13.39
CA LEU A 323 -15.02 -9.16 14.78
C LEU A 323 -15.35 -10.64 14.92
N VAL A 324 -14.56 -11.35 15.72
CA VAL A 324 -14.83 -12.72 16.17
C VAL A 324 -15.02 -12.73 17.67
N ALA A 325 -16.18 -13.17 18.16
CA ALA A 325 -16.43 -13.39 19.57
C ALA A 325 -16.44 -14.88 19.91
N SER A 326 -15.68 -15.27 20.92
CA SER A 326 -15.67 -16.63 21.46
C SER A 326 -16.75 -16.78 22.53
N ASN A 327 -17.81 -17.54 22.25
CA ASN A 327 -18.97 -17.61 23.12
C ASN A 327 -18.83 -18.76 24.14
N TYR A 328 -18.41 -18.39 25.33
CA TYR A 328 -18.18 -19.28 26.46
C TYR A 328 -19.45 -19.53 27.26
N ASP A 329 -19.65 -20.77 27.66
CA ASP A 329 -20.52 -21.15 28.77
C ASP A 329 -19.96 -22.39 29.46
N ARG A 330 -20.02 -22.42 30.80
CA ARG A 330 -19.35 -23.44 31.63
C ARG A 330 -19.65 -24.89 31.27
N ASN A 331 -20.83 -25.16 30.71
CA ASN A 331 -21.34 -26.53 30.55
C ASN A 331 -21.89 -26.85 29.14
N SER A 332 -21.84 -25.88 28.21
CA SER A 332 -22.47 -26.04 26.88
C SER A 332 -21.94 -25.08 25.82
N GLY A 333 -21.07 -24.13 26.18
CA GLY A 333 -20.48 -23.17 25.24
C GLY A 333 -19.67 -23.88 24.17
N ASN A 334 -19.93 -23.63 22.90
CA ASN A 334 -19.22 -24.30 21.81
C ASN A 334 -19.29 -23.50 20.50
N THR A 335 -19.56 -22.19 20.59
CA THR A 335 -19.71 -21.36 19.40
C THR A 335 -18.75 -20.18 19.37
N VAL A 336 -18.43 -19.74 18.17
CA VAL A 336 -17.91 -18.40 17.88
C VAL A 336 -18.94 -17.64 17.06
N SER A 337 -18.97 -16.33 17.21
CA SER A 337 -19.78 -15.42 16.40
C SER A 337 -18.89 -14.52 15.57
N ILE A 338 -19.21 -14.34 14.29
CA ILE A 338 -18.52 -13.42 13.39
C ILE A 338 -19.45 -12.26 13.05
N LEU A 339 -18.99 -11.04 13.34
CA LEU A 339 -19.68 -9.80 13.01
C LEU A 339 -18.92 -9.14 11.86
N VAL A 340 -19.55 -9.09 10.70
CA VAL A 340 -18.96 -8.51 9.49
C VAL A 340 -19.10 -6.99 9.51
N ASN A 341 -18.01 -6.29 9.21
CA ASN A 341 -17.94 -4.84 9.20
C ASN A 341 -18.65 -4.23 7.98
N SER A 342 -19.39 -3.14 8.20
CA SER A 342 -20.22 -2.52 7.17
C SER A 342 -19.39 -1.76 6.14
N ALA A 343 -19.55 -2.14 4.87
CA ALA A 343 -19.03 -1.36 3.73
C ALA A 343 -19.65 0.03 3.63
N ALA A 344 -20.91 0.17 4.03
CA ALA A 344 -21.65 1.44 3.93
C ALA A 344 -21.28 2.41 5.06
N THR A 345 -20.85 1.89 6.21
CA THR A 345 -20.49 2.67 7.38
C THR A 345 -19.42 1.91 8.16
N PRO A 346 -18.14 1.99 7.74
CA PRO A 346 -17.03 1.32 8.41
C PRO A 346 -16.99 1.65 9.91
N GLY A 347 -16.65 0.65 10.71
CA GLY A 347 -16.69 0.72 12.18
C GLY A 347 -18.05 0.33 12.77
N THR A 348 -18.99 -0.14 11.94
CA THR A 348 -20.31 -0.59 12.39
C THR A 348 -20.64 -2.00 11.93
N PHE A 349 -21.42 -2.72 12.74
CA PHE A 349 -21.75 -4.13 12.54
C PHE A 349 -23.27 -4.36 12.53
N PRO A 350 -24.00 -3.84 11.53
CA PRO A 350 -25.47 -3.85 11.50
C PRO A 350 -26.07 -5.23 11.13
N GLY A 351 -25.24 -6.18 10.68
CA GLY A 351 -25.66 -7.49 10.24
C GLY A 351 -26.03 -8.45 11.36
N THR A 352 -26.79 -9.50 11.01
CA THR A 352 -26.93 -10.66 11.89
C THR A 352 -25.58 -11.40 11.96
N PRO A 353 -25.01 -11.63 13.15
CA PRO A 353 -23.74 -12.33 13.29
C PRO A 353 -23.82 -13.77 12.75
N THR A 354 -22.75 -14.25 12.12
CA THR A 354 -22.62 -15.66 11.72
C THR A 354 -22.14 -16.49 12.90
N VAL A 355 -22.94 -17.45 13.35
CA VAL A 355 -22.60 -18.30 14.50
C VAL A 355 -22.10 -19.66 14.01
N LEU A 356 -20.89 -20.04 14.43
CA LEU A 356 -20.23 -21.28 14.04
C LEU A 356 -19.93 -22.13 15.27
N THR A 357 -19.98 -23.45 15.15
CA THR A 357 -19.55 -24.34 16.24
C THR A 357 -18.03 -24.57 16.19
N THR A 358 -17.38 -24.55 17.35
CA THR A 358 -15.91 -24.75 17.47
C THR A 358 -15.53 -26.22 17.60
N GLY A 359 -16.50 -27.14 17.73
CA GLY A 359 -16.31 -28.58 17.91
C GLY A 359 -15.86 -28.98 19.33
N GLY A 360 -15.38 -28.04 20.14
CA GLY A 360 -15.00 -28.23 21.54
C GLY A 360 -15.81 -27.37 22.50
N ALA A 361 -15.75 -27.71 23.79
CA ALA A 361 -16.50 -27.00 24.83
C ALA A 361 -15.68 -25.86 25.46
N GLY A 362 -16.36 -24.75 25.75
CA GLY A 362 -15.84 -23.55 26.39
C GLY A 362 -14.82 -22.80 25.54
N PRO A 363 -15.19 -22.26 24.37
CA PRO A 363 -14.27 -21.44 23.59
C PRO A 363 -13.92 -20.17 24.36
N ILE A 364 -12.65 -19.80 24.39
CA ILE A 364 -12.14 -18.65 25.17
C ILE A 364 -11.50 -17.60 24.26
N HIS A 365 -10.41 -17.95 23.58
CA HIS A 365 -9.73 -17.08 22.62
C HIS A 365 -9.72 -17.73 21.22
N ALA A 366 -9.65 -16.88 20.21
CA ALA A 366 -9.43 -17.28 18.83
C ALA A 366 -8.23 -16.52 18.27
N VAL A 367 -7.53 -17.12 17.31
CA VAL A 367 -6.57 -16.41 16.45
C VAL A 367 -7.04 -16.48 15.01
N ILE A 368 -6.81 -15.39 14.29
CA ILE A 368 -7.11 -15.26 12.86
C ILE A 368 -5.80 -15.34 12.08
N ARG A 369 -5.65 -16.34 11.21
CA ARG A 369 -4.45 -16.55 10.41
C ARG A 369 -4.76 -17.47 9.24
N ASP A 370 -4.11 -17.29 8.10
CA ASP A 370 -4.16 -18.27 7.00
C ASP A 370 -3.34 -19.51 7.39
N LEU A 371 -4.01 -20.56 7.86
CA LEU A 371 -3.38 -21.79 8.37
C LEU A 371 -3.16 -22.83 7.25
N ASN A 372 -3.79 -22.64 6.10
CA ASN A 372 -3.71 -23.57 4.96
C ASN A 372 -3.04 -22.98 3.70
N ALA A 373 -2.48 -21.78 3.80
CA ALA A 373 -1.81 -21.04 2.72
C ALA A 373 -2.69 -20.81 1.48
N ASP A 374 -4.00 -20.62 1.66
CA ASP A 374 -4.95 -20.32 0.57
C ASP A 374 -5.29 -18.83 0.43
N SER A 375 -4.59 -17.97 1.18
CA SER A 375 -4.78 -16.51 1.26
C SER A 375 -6.12 -16.08 1.89
N ARG A 376 -6.80 -16.98 2.60
CA ARG A 376 -8.01 -16.67 3.37
C ARG A 376 -7.71 -16.84 4.85
N PRO A 377 -7.99 -15.84 5.70
CA PRO A 377 -7.74 -16.01 7.12
C PRO A 377 -8.68 -17.04 7.74
N ASP A 378 -8.11 -18.06 8.36
CA ASP A 378 -8.77 -19.13 9.10
C ASP A 378 -8.92 -18.79 10.59
N LEU A 379 -9.64 -19.63 11.33
CA LEU A 379 -9.79 -19.52 12.78
C LEU A 379 -9.18 -20.72 13.49
N ALA A 380 -8.37 -20.47 14.51
CA ALA A 380 -8.02 -21.46 15.53
C ALA A 380 -8.54 -21.01 16.90
N VAL A 381 -9.35 -21.84 17.55
CA VAL A 381 -10.10 -21.48 18.75
C VAL A 381 -9.72 -22.39 19.91
N SER A 382 -9.32 -21.81 21.05
CA SER A 382 -9.02 -22.54 22.27
C SER A 382 -10.31 -22.98 22.97
N ASN A 383 -10.52 -24.29 23.13
CA ASN A 383 -11.69 -24.85 23.81
C ASN A 383 -11.31 -25.37 25.21
N PHE A 384 -11.47 -24.53 26.22
CA PHE A 384 -10.99 -24.76 27.59
C PHE A 384 -11.46 -26.08 28.20
N TYR A 385 -12.76 -26.36 28.18
CA TYR A 385 -13.28 -27.61 28.73
C TYR A 385 -13.05 -28.80 27.80
N GLY A 386 -12.91 -28.53 26.50
CA GLY A 386 -12.55 -29.54 25.50
C GLY A 386 -11.07 -29.98 25.56
N SER A 387 -10.19 -29.20 26.20
CA SER A 387 -8.74 -29.42 26.21
C SER A 387 -8.15 -29.59 24.80
N ASN A 388 -8.64 -28.78 23.87
CA ASN A 388 -8.29 -28.85 22.46
C ASN A 388 -8.34 -27.47 21.79
N VAL A 389 -7.73 -27.38 20.61
CA VAL A 389 -7.93 -26.29 19.67
C VAL A 389 -8.84 -26.76 18.54
N GLY A 390 -9.90 -26.00 18.26
CA GLY A 390 -10.73 -26.19 17.06
C GLY A 390 -10.24 -25.30 15.93
N VAL A 391 -9.84 -25.90 14.82
CA VAL A 391 -9.40 -25.19 13.60
C VAL A 391 -10.52 -25.22 12.57
N LEU A 392 -10.96 -24.04 12.11
CA LEU A 392 -11.99 -23.85 11.11
C LEU A 392 -11.36 -23.15 9.91
N LEU A 393 -11.34 -23.82 8.75
CA LEU A 393 -10.78 -23.27 7.53
C LEU A 393 -11.80 -22.39 6.81
N ASN A 394 -11.39 -21.22 6.37
CA ASN A 394 -12.24 -20.23 5.72
C ASN A 394 -12.53 -20.65 4.28
N THR A 395 -13.80 -20.96 4.01
CA THR A 395 -14.28 -21.37 2.69
C THR A 395 -14.93 -20.23 1.92
N THR A 396 -14.95 -19.01 2.49
CA THR A 396 -15.56 -17.83 1.88
C THR A 396 -14.98 -17.58 0.50
N VAL A 397 -15.85 -17.44 -0.50
CA VAL A 397 -15.42 -17.13 -1.86
C VAL A 397 -15.28 -15.62 -2.01
N PHE A 398 -14.03 -15.17 -2.05
CA PHE A 398 -13.73 -13.75 -2.28
C PHE A 398 -13.98 -13.38 -3.73
N ALA A 399 -14.58 -12.21 -3.95
CA ALA A 399 -14.90 -11.74 -5.29
C ALA A 399 -13.61 -11.35 -6.05
N THR A 400 -13.45 -11.85 -7.28
CA THR A 400 -12.31 -11.48 -8.13
C THR A 400 -12.30 -9.98 -8.41
N PRO A 401 -11.13 -9.32 -8.36
CA PRO A 401 -11.04 -7.90 -8.68
C PRO A 401 -11.30 -7.66 -10.17
N THR A 402 -11.86 -6.50 -10.50
CA THR A 402 -11.97 -6.07 -11.90
C THR A 402 -11.44 -4.66 -12.06
N LEU A 403 -10.71 -4.43 -13.14
CA LEU A 403 -10.27 -3.09 -13.53
C LEU A 403 -11.16 -2.61 -14.68
N THR A 404 -11.74 -1.43 -14.52
CA THR A 404 -12.57 -0.78 -15.54
C THR A 404 -11.75 0.18 -16.37
N THR A 405 -10.92 1.01 -15.74
CA THR A 405 -10.06 2.00 -16.41
C THR A 405 -8.77 2.22 -15.64
N LEU A 406 -7.79 2.82 -16.32
CA LEU A 406 -6.64 3.45 -15.69
C LEU A 406 -6.41 4.82 -16.31
N SER A 407 -5.83 5.76 -15.55
CA SER A 407 -5.54 7.12 -16.02
C SER A 407 -4.29 7.69 -15.35
N PRO A 408 -3.32 8.23 -16.11
CA PRO A 408 -3.25 8.23 -17.58
C PRO A 408 -3.04 6.83 -18.18
N THR A 409 -3.35 6.64 -19.46
CA THR A 409 -3.12 5.38 -20.20
C THR A 409 -1.71 5.18 -20.73
N SER A 410 -0.85 6.19 -20.51
CA SER A 410 0.57 6.14 -20.85
C SER A 410 1.38 7.04 -19.92
N GLY A 411 2.66 6.73 -19.76
CA GLY A 411 3.54 7.51 -18.87
C GLY A 411 4.95 6.94 -18.78
N LEU A 412 5.87 7.77 -18.30
CA LEU A 412 7.25 7.39 -18.03
C LEU A 412 7.33 6.48 -16.80
N VAL A 413 8.44 5.77 -16.64
CA VAL A 413 8.81 5.17 -15.35
C VAL A 413 8.80 6.25 -14.27
N GLY A 414 8.18 5.95 -13.12
CA GLY A 414 7.97 6.88 -12.01
C GLY A 414 6.69 7.72 -12.11
N ALA A 415 5.94 7.65 -13.21
CA ALA A 415 4.64 8.31 -13.31
C ALA A 415 3.62 7.66 -12.34
N SER A 416 2.79 8.48 -11.70
CA SER A 416 1.65 8.00 -10.91
C SER A 416 0.42 7.81 -11.81
N ILE A 417 -0.28 6.70 -11.63
CA ILE A 417 -1.53 6.39 -12.33
C ILE A 417 -2.62 5.99 -11.34
N THR A 418 -3.86 6.29 -11.68
CA THR A 418 -5.04 5.84 -10.94
C THR A 418 -5.66 4.67 -11.68
N LEU A 419 -5.86 3.56 -10.96
CA LEU A 419 -6.61 2.39 -11.39
C LEU A 419 -8.02 2.47 -10.81
N THR A 420 -9.03 2.31 -11.66
CA THR A 420 -10.44 2.31 -11.24
C THR A 420 -11.05 0.94 -11.51
N GLY A 421 -11.83 0.41 -10.59
CA GLY A 421 -12.30 -0.97 -10.64
C GLY A 421 -13.31 -1.34 -9.55
N THR A 422 -13.40 -2.64 -9.25
CA THR A 422 -14.19 -3.19 -8.15
C THR A 422 -13.37 -4.23 -7.36
N ASN A 423 -13.74 -4.42 -6.10
CA ASN A 423 -13.08 -5.37 -5.17
C ASN A 423 -11.58 -5.11 -5.03
N LEU A 424 -11.17 -3.85 -4.98
CA LEU A 424 -9.76 -3.45 -4.94
C LEU A 424 -9.21 -3.23 -3.52
N SER A 425 -10.05 -3.31 -2.50
CA SER A 425 -9.69 -3.00 -1.11
C SER A 425 -8.63 -3.93 -0.52
N GLY A 426 -8.71 -5.23 -0.84
CA GLY A 426 -7.73 -6.24 -0.43
C GLY A 426 -6.55 -6.39 -1.39
N ALA A 427 -6.18 -5.38 -2.16
CA ALA A 427 -5.09 -5.52 -3.13
C ALA A 427 -3.74 -5.78 -2.46
N THR A 428 -3.09 -6.87 -2.86
CA THR A 428 -1.76 -7.30 -2.39
C THR A 428 -0.67 -7.05 -3.42
N ALA A 429 -1.01 -6.87 -4.70
CA ALA A 429 -0.06 -6.51 -5.73
C ALA A 429 -0.70 -5.71 -6.89
N VAL A 430 0.10 -4.85 -7.50
CA VAL A 430 -0.16 -4.24 -8.81
C VAL A 430 1.01 -4.60 -9.72
N SER A 431 0.72 -5.01 -10.95
CA SER A 431 1.75 -5.41 -11.92
C SER A 431 1.58 -4.70 -13.26
N PHE A 432 2.68 -4.21 -13.84
CA PHE A 432 2.77 -3.67 -15.20
C PHE A 432 3.46 -4.71 -16.09
N ASN A 433 2.67 -5.44 -16.86
CA ASN A 433 3.13 -6.52 -17.74
C ASN A 433 4.07 -7.52 -17.04
N GLY A 434 3.74 -7.91 -15.80
CA GLY A 434 4.56 -8.80 -14.97
C GLY A 434 5.53 -8.08 -14.02
N THR A 435 5.80 -6.78 -14.22
CA THR A 435 6.70 -6.01 -13.34
C THR A 435 5.93 -5.45 -12.14
N ALA A 436 6.33 -5.81 -10.92
CA ALA A 436 5.68 -5.35 -9.69
C ALA A 436 5.81 -3.83 -9.51
N ALA A 437 4.71 -3.18 -9.11
CA ALA A 437 4.63 -1.76 -8.85
C ALA A 437 4.39 -1.46 -7.37
N THR A 438 4.84 -0.27 -6.93
CA THR A 438 4.40 0.31 -5.66
C THR A 438 3.01 0.92 -5.84
N PHE A 439 2.14 0.74 -4.85
CA PHE A 439 0.76 1.21 -4.93
C PHE A 439 0.21 1.58 -3.55
N THR A 440 -0.91 2.29 -3.57
CA THR A 440 -1.73 2.60 -2.39
C THR A 440 -3.18 2.30 -2.74
N VAL A 441 -3.82 1.49 -1.92
CA VAL A 441 -5.26 1.28 -1.99
C VAL A 441 -5.94 2.53 -1.45
N VAL A 442 -6.72 3.21 -2.28
CA VAL A 442 -7.46 4.41 -1.86
C VAL A 442 -8.81 3.99 -1.28
N ASN A 443 -9.49 3.06 -1.94
CA ASN A 443 -10.74 2.45 -1.49
C ASN A 443 -11.05 1.20 -2.34
N ALA A 444 -12.22 0.58 -2.12
CA ALA A 444 -12.64 -0.64 -2.81
C ALA A 444 -12.77 -0.52 -4.34
N THR A 445 -12.72 0.69 -4.92
CA THR A 445 -12.83 0.92 -6.37
C THR A 445 -11.65 1.68 -6.96
N THR A 446 -10.68 2.09 -6.15
CA THR A 446 -9.60 2.98 -6.58
C THR A 446 -8.27 2.58 -5.96
N ILE A 447 -7.23 2.45 -6.79
CA ILE A 447 -5.82 2.28 -6.39
C ILE A 447 -4.99 3.34 -7.10
N THR A 448 -4.03 3.95 -6.40
CA THR A 448 -2.96 4.71 -7.06
C THR A 448 -1.70 3.86 -7.15
N ALA A 449 -1.09 3.76 -8.32
CA ALA A 449 0.12 2.96 -8.55
C ALA A 449 1.19 3.79 -9.27
N THR A 450 2.46 3.50 -9.00
CA THR A 450 3.60 4.13 -9.69
C THR A 450 4.14 3.19 -10.76
N VAL A 451 4.38 3.70 -11.97
CA VAL A 451 5.01 2.92 -13.06
C VAL A 451 6.41 2.49 -12.61
N PRO A 452 6.69 1.18 -12.45
CA PRO A 452 7.92 0.72 -11.84
C PRO A 452 9.11 0.79 -12.79
N THR A 453 10.32 0.81 -12.23
CA THR A 453 11.55 0.63 -13.01
C THR A 453 11.55 -0.71 -13.72
N GLY A 454 11.88 -0.74 -15.00
CA GLY A 454 11.84 -1.95 -15.83
C GLY A 454 10.47 -2.29 -16.41
N ALA A 455 9.44 -1.48 -16.15
CA ALA A 455 8.13 -1.66 -16.78
C ALA A 455 8.22 -1.60 -18.31
N THR A 456 7.46 -2.49 -18.96
CA THR A 456 7.24 -2.48 -20.42
C THR A 456 5.76 -2.25 -20.71
N SER A 457 5.45 -1.68 -21.88
CA SER A 457 4.05 -1.55 -22.34
C SER A 457 3.34 -2.90 -22.35
N GLY A 458 2.09 -2.93 -21.85
CA GLY A 458 1.30 -4.15 -21.71
C GLY A 458 0.16 -3.98 -20.72
N ASN A 459 -0.35 -5.09 -20.21
CA ASN A 459 -1.49 -5.06 -19.29
C ASN A 459 -1.05 -4.69 -17.87
N VAL A 460 -1.82 -3.83 -17.24
CA VAL A 460 -1.80 -3.61 -15.80
C VAL A 460 -2.85 -4.50 -15.15
N THR A 461 -2.48 -5.20 -14.09
CA THR A 461 -3.37 -6.06 -13.29
C THR A 461 -3.24 -5.77 -11.81
N VAL A 462 -4.29 -6.09 -11.06
CA VAL A 462 -4.33 -6.06 -9.59
C VAL A 462 -4.55 -7.48 -9.07
N THR A 463 -3.81 -7.87 -8.06
CA THR A 463 -4.00 -9.12 -7.32
C THR A 463 -4.62 -8.80 -5.97
N THR A 464 -5.68 -9.53 -5.61
CA THR A 464 -6.28 -9.55 -4.27
C THR A 464 -6.41 -11.01 -3.82
N PRO A 465 -6.82 -11.27 -2.56
CA PRO A 465 -7.22 -12.61 -2.12
C PRO A 465 -8.32 -13.27 -3.00
N GLY A 466 -9.12 -12.46 -3.72
CA GLY A 466 -10.10 -12.95 -4.69
C GLY A 466 -9.54 -13.37 -6.05
N GLY A 467 -8.23 -13.21 -6.27
CA GLY A 467 -7.52 -13.57 -7.50
C GLY A 467 -6.91 -12.37 -8.24
N ILE A 468 -6.57 -12.59 -9.51
CA ILE A 468 -5.98 -11.56 -10.39
C ILE A 468 -7.08 -10.93 -11.25
N SER A 469 -7.05 -9.61 -11.40
CA SER A 469 -8.00 -8.88 -12.22
C SER A 469 -7.84 -9.16 -13.71
N ASN A 470 -8.81 -8.72 -14.51
CA ASN A 470 -8.57 -8.49 -15.94
C ASN A 470 -7.41 -7.49 -16.15
N GLY A 471 -6.76 -7.56 -17.30
CA GLY A 471 -5.73 -6.62 -17.70
C GLY A 471 -6.30 -5.37 -18.35
N VAL A 472 -5.76 -4.20 -18.01
CA VAL A 472 -6.03 -2.93 -18.72
C VAL A 472 -4.72 -2.39 -19.30
N ALA A 473 -4.70 -2.07 -20.59
CA ALA A 473 -3.48 -1.70 -21.30
C ALA A 473 -2.89 -0.36 -20.81
N PHE A 474 -1.58 -0.35 -20.59
CA PHE A 474 -0.78 0.84 -20.31
C PHE A 474 0.42 0.90 -21.25
N THR A 475 0.73 2.09 -21.75
CA THR A 475 1.90 2.33 -22.61
C THR A 475 3.01 3.01 -21.81
N VAL A 476 4.12 2.30 -21.60
CA VAL A 476 5.33 2.91 -21.02
C VAL A 476 5.97 3.77 -22.09
N THR A 477 6.08 5.07 -21.84
CA THR A 477 6.72 6.00 -22.76
C THR A 477 8.22 6.08 -22.50
N PRO A 478 9.05 6.20 -23.54
CA PRO A 478 10.47 6.49 -23.37
C PRO A 478 10.67 7.95 -22.90
N PRO A 479 11.77 8.25 -22.18
CA PRO A 479 12.13 9.62 -21.82
C PRO A 479 12.37 10.47 -23.07
N ALA A 480 12.14 11.78 -22.94
CA ALA A 480 12.50 12.73 -24.00
C ALA A 480 14.02 12.66 -24.27
N PRO A 481 14.45 12.66 -25.54
CA PRO A 481 15.87 12.79 -25.85
C PRO A 481 16.45 14.12 -25.34
N PRO A 482 17.79 14.21 -25.14
CA PRO A 482 18.47 15.48 -24.99
C PRO A 482 18.18 16.46 -26.14
N ALA A 483 18.25 17.76 -25.85
CA ALA A 483 18.08 18.80 -26.86
C ALA A 483 19.09 18.62 -28.02
N PRO A 484 18.65 18.70 -29.28
CA PRO A 484 19.56 18.66 -30.41
C PRO A 484 20.42 19.94 -30.48
N ILE A 485 21.45 19.94 -31.33
CA ILE A 485 22.32 21.10 -31.56
C ILE A 485 22.36 21.39 -33.05
N VAL A 486 22.02 22.61 -33.44
CA VAL A 486 22.17 23.10 -34.81
C VAL A 486 23.61 23.55 -35.01
N VAL A 487 24.30 22.92 -35.96
CA VAL A 487 25.72 23.14 -36.30
C VAL A 487 25.84 24.03 -37.55
N LEU A 488 24.97 23.82 -38.54
CA LEU A 488 24.92 24.62 -39.76
C LEU A 488 23.49 25.10 -40.06
N PRO A 489 23.32 26.32 -40.60
CA PRO A 489 24.36 27.34 -40.83
C PRO A 489 25.02 27.82 -39.52
N ALA A 490 26.21 28.43 -39.60
CA ALA A 490 26.80 29.03 -38.41
C ALA A 490 25.97 30.26 -37.98
N ASN A 491 25.90 30.55 -36.68
CA ASN A 491 25.15 31.71 -36.20
C ASN A 491 25.73 33.02 -36.75
N ASN A 492 24.85 33.90 -37.22
CA ASN A 492 25.14 35.15 -37.93
C ASN A 492 25.94 34.98 -39.24
N SER A 493 25.91 33.79 -39.85
CA SER A 493 26.53 33.57 -41.16
C SER A 493 25.66 34.10 -42.31
N THR A 494 26.31 34.38 -43.44
CA THR A 494 25.65 34.64 -44.74
C THR A 494 25.80 33.42 -45.63
N THR A 495 24.78 33.06 -46.38
CA THR A 495 24.75 31.88 -47.26
C THR A 495 24.03 32.20 -48.57
N ASN A 496 24.28 31.41 -49.62
CA ASN A 496 23.48 31.46 -50.85
C ASN A 496 22.02 31.00 -50.63
N SER A 497 21.20 31.07 -51.68
CA SER A 497 19.79 30.66 -51.69
C SER A 497 19.53 29.16 -51.43
N SER A 498 20.56 28.34 -51.24
CA SER A 498 20.45 26.90 -51.01
C SER A 498 21.31 26.41 -49.82
N PRO A 499 21.08 26.92 -48.60
CA PRO A 499 21.89 26.56 -47.45
C PRO A 499 21.74 25.09 -47.06
N VAL A 500 22.84 24.52 -46.59
CA VAL A 500 22.84 23.21 -45.92
C VAL A 500 22.62 23.43 -44.44
N PHE A 501 21.64 22.72 -43.87
CA PHE A 501 21.54 22.60 -42.42
C PHE A 501 22.16 21.31 -41.95
N GLN A 502 22.76 21.36 -40.76
CA GLN A 502 23.30 20.19 -40.09
C GLN A 502 22.93 20.27 -38.61
N VAL A 503 22.32 19.21 -38.10
CA VAL A 503 21.86 19.12 -36.71
C VAL A 503 22.36 17.81 -36.10
N THR A 504 22.95 17.89 -34.90
CA THR A 504 23.30 16.70 -34.12
C THR A 504 22.19 16.36 -33.13
N ALA A 505 21.82 15.08 -33.04
CA ALA A 505 20.78 14.58 -32.16
C ALA A 505 21.05 13.13 -31.75
N THR A 506 20.26 12.61 -30.80
CA THR A 506 20.43 11.23 -30.32
C THR A 506 20.13 10.23 -31.45
N PRO A 507 21.03 9.28 -31.77
CA PRO A 507 20.76 8.25 -32.78
C PRO A 507 19.45 7.50 -32.53
N GLY A 508 18.68 7.23 -33.59
CA GLY A 508 17.39 6.55 -33.54
C GLY A 508 16.21 7.42 -33.11
N SER A 509 16.43 8.67 -32.67
CA SER A 509 15.36 9.64 -32.42
C SER A 509 14.82 10.25 -33.71
N TYR A 510 13.71 10.98 -33.61
CA TYR A 510 13.10 11.75 -34.70
C TYR A 510 13.34 13.24 -34.46
N LEU A 511 14.07 13.88 -35.37
CA LEU A 511 14.37 15.30 -35.36
C LEU A 511 13.26 16.08 -36.08
N MET A 512 12.78 17.16 -35.47
CA MET A 512 11.90 18.13 -36.10
C MET A 512 12.66 19.45 -36.28
N VAL A 513 12.71 19.97 -37.51
CA VAL A 513 13.44 21.21 -37.83
C VAL A 513 12.45 22.34 -38.09
N TYR A 514 12.72 23.52 -37.55
CA TYR A 514 11.87 24.70 -37.68
C TYR A 514 12.64 25.83 -38.34
N LEU A 515 12.13 26.32 -39.47
CA LEU A 515 12.64 27.49 -40.17
C LEU A 515 11.65 28.64 -40.00
N ASN A 516 12.08 29.75 -39.39
CA ASN A 516 11.20 30.86 -39.01
C ASN A 516 9.95 30.42 -38.21
N GLY A 517 10.12 29.41 -37.35
CA GLY A 517 9.05 28.81 -36.55
C GLY A 517 8.12 27.85 -37.30
N VAL A 518 8.28 27.70 -38.63
CA VAL A 518 7.49 26.75 -39.42
C VAL A 518 8.18 25.39 -39.45
N ASN A 519 7.43 24.33 -39.15
CA ASN A 519 7.91 22.95 -39.24
C ASN A 519 8.30 22.63 -40.69
N ASN A 520 9.57 22.25 -40.88
CA ASN A 520 10.18 22.01 -42.18
C ASN A 520 10.58 20.53 -42.37
N GLY A 521 9.94 19.62 -41.64
CA GLY A 521 10.10 18.18 -41.82
C GLY A 521 10.57 17.44 -40.58
N GLN A 522 10.32 16.14 -40.62
CA GLN A 522 10.72 15.18 -39.59
C GLN A 522 11.75 14.21 -40.17
N TYR A 523 12.87 14.03 -39.48
CA TYR A 523 13.99 13.21 -39.92
C TYR A 523 14.30 12.13 -38.90
N LEU A 524 14.44 10.87 -39.33
CA LEU A 524 15.00 9.83 -38.47
C LEU A 524 16.52 10.05 -38.35
N VAL A 525 17.01 10.17 -37.12
CA VAL A 525 18.44 10.38 -36.85
C VAL A 525 19.16 9.04 -37.02
N GLY A 526 20.06 8.97 -38.00
CA GLY A 526 20.86 7.78 -38.25
C GLY A 526 21.88 7.47 -37.13
N SER A 527 22.62 6.37 -37.28
CA SER A 527 23.62 5.93 -36.30
C SER A 527 24.77 6.94 -36.08
N SER A 528 25.00 7.86 -37.02
CA SER A 528 25.98 8.94 -36.89
C SER A 528 25.57 10.04 -35.91
N GLY A 529 24.30 10.12 -35.52
CA GLY A 529 23.76 11.22 -34.73
C GLY A 529 23.65 12.54 -35.48
N ILE A 530 23.86 12.56 -36.81
CA ILE A 530 23.85 13.76 -37.64
C ILE A 530 22.70 13.67 -38.66
N VAL A 531 21.90 14.72 -38.73
CA VAL A 531 20.94 14.97 -39.82
C VAL A 531 21.44 16.16 -40.62
N GLN A 532 21.56 15.97 -41.94
CA GLN A 532 21.97 17.02 -42.86
C GLN A 532 21.03 17.03 -44.06
N ALA A 533 20.51 18.21 -44.41
CA ALA A 533 19.80 18.39 -45.67
C ALA A 533 19.99 19.81 -46.20
N GLN A 534 19.64 20.00 -47.47
CA GLN A 534 19.81 21.26 -48.17
C GLN A 534 18.45 21.88 -48.47
N TYR A 535 18.30 23.17 -48.16
CA TYR A 535 17.19 23.96 -48.65
C TYR A 535 17.41 24.37 -50.10
N SER A 536 16.35 24.56 -50.87
CA SER A 536 16.44 25.05 -52.24
C SER A 536 15.56 26.29 -52.42
N GLY A 537 16.14 27.32 -53.03
CA GLY A 537 15.40 28.53 -53.44
C GLY A 537 14.84 29.36 -52.29
N LEU A 538 15.57 29.47 -51.17
CA LEU A 538 15.23 30.47 -50.17
C LEU A 538 15.43 31.88 -50.76
N ALA A 539 14.48 32.76 -50.50
CA ALA A 539 14.58 34.16 -50.89
C ALA A 539 15.59 34.89 -50.00
N ASP A 540 16.09 36.03 -50.46
CA ASP A 540 17.01 36.84 -49.67
C ASP A 540 16.34 37.35 -48.39
N GLY A 541 17.07 37.34 -47.29
CA GLY A 541 16.57 37.80 -46.00
C GLY A 541 17.14 37.05 -44.80
N VAL A 542 16.67 37.44 -43.62
CA VAL A 542 17.10 36.86 -42.34
C VAL A 542 16.20 35.68 -41.99
N TYR A 543 16.83 34.55 -41.66
CA TYR A 543 16.17 33.32 -41.25
C TYR A 543 16.63 32.88 -39.87
N THR A 544 15.73 32.21 -39.14
CA THR A 544 16.01 31.53 -37.88
C THR A 544 15.80 30.03 -38.02
N LEU A 545 16.71 29.24 -37.45
CA LEU A 545 16.68 27.79 -37.47
C LEU A 545 16.86 27.24 -36.05
N TYR A 546 15.96 26.36 -35.64
CA TYR A 546 16.11 25.55 -34.43
C TYR A 546 15.48 24.18 -34.66
N ALA A 547 15.74 23.23 -33.77
CA ALA A 547 15.22 21.88 -33.85
C ALA A 547 14.79 21.34 -32.49
N THR A 548 13.94 20.31 -32.52
CA THR A 548 13.59 19.48 -31.36
C THR A 548 13.73 18.00 -31.74
N ALA A 549 13.79 17.11 -30.74
CA ALA A 549 13.88 15.67 -30.97
C ALA A 549 12.83 14.90 -30.14
N SER A 550 12.33 13.79 -30.67
CA SER A 550 11.42 12.88 -29.97
C SER A 550 11.90 11.44 -30.09
N ALA A 551 11.67 10.62 -29.06
CA ALA A 551 12.06 9.22 -29.07
C ALA A 551 11.20 8.35 -30.02
N GLN A 552 10.01 8.82 -30.39
CA GLN A 552 9.11 8.16 -31.35
C GLN A 552 8.59 9.17 -32.37
N ARG A 553 8.09 8.64 -33.50
CA ARG A 553 7.59 9.44 -34.62
C ARG A 553 6.38 10.31 -34.27
N SER A 554 5.53 9.85 -33.36
CA SER A 554 4.34 10.57 -32.89
C SER A 554 4.03 10.20 -31.43
N GLY A 555 3.43 11.12 -30.68
CA GLY A 555 2.94 10.89 -29.32
C GLY A 555 4.00 10.77 -28.21
N ALA A 556 5.30 10.82 -28.55
CA ALA A 556 6.38 10.81 -27.56
C ALA A 556 6.66 12.22 -27.00
N PRO A 557 7.16 12.30 -25.75
CA PRO A 557 7.74 13.53 -25.22
C PRO A 557 8.82 14.12 -26.15
N VAL A 558 8.79 15.44 -26.30
CA VAL A 558 9.70 16.20 -27.16
C VAL A 558 10.77 16.85 -26.28
N SER A 559 12.01 16.88 -26.78
CA SER A 559 13.13 17.56 -26.12
C SER A 559 12.88 19.06 -25.97
N ALA A 560 13.67 19.73 -25.13
CA ALA A 560 13.82 21.17 -25.23
C ALA A 560 14.31 21.58 -26.64
N PRO A 561 14.00 22.80 -27.11
CA PRO A 561 14.57 23.34 -28.35
C PRO A 561 16.10 23.36 -28.30
N SER A 562 16.72 23.17 -29.46
CA SER A 562 18.15 23.42 -29.66
C SER A 562 18.52 24.89 -29.44
N ASN A 563 19.80 25.20 -29.60
CA ASN A 563 20.21 26.56 -29.93
C ASN A 563 19.45 27.07 -31.17
N THR A 564 19.04 28.33 -31.15
CA THR A 564 18.52 29.04 -32.32
C THR A 564 19.68 29.69 -33.07
N VAL A 565 19.80 29.38 -34.35
CA VAL A 565 20.76 30.00 -35.27
C VAL A 565 20.02 31.04 -36.10
N THR A 566 20.55 32.25 -36.19
CA THR A 566 20.14 33.28 -37.15
C THR A 566 21.14 33.32 -38.30
N PHE A 567 20.69 33.36 -39.54
CA PHE A 567 21.57 33.48 -40.71
C PHE A 567 20.89 34.31 -41.80
N THR A 568 21.67 34.89 -42.69
CA THR A 568 21.19 35.70 -43.81
C THR A 568 21.34 34.90 -45.10
N VAL A 569 20.24 34.71 -45.81
CA VAL A 569 20.25 34.23 -47.19
C VAL A 569 20.49 35.43 -48.10
N ASP A 570 21.49 35.31 -48.96
CA ASP A 570 21.87 36.24 -50.00
C ASP A 570 22.19 35.44 -51.27
N GLY A 571 21.18 35.27 -52.10
CA GLY A 571 21.23 34.56 -53.37
C GLY A 571 21.21 35.47 -54.59
N THR A 572 20.99 36.78 -54.42
CA THR A 572 21.04 37.74 -55.52
C THR A 572 22.50 38.01 -55.88
N ALA A 573 22.86 37.86 -57.16
CA ALA A 573 24.21 38.19 -57.60
C ALA A 573 24.39 39.72 -57.62
N PRO A 574 25.55 40.24 -57.18
CA PRO A 574 25.81 41.66 -57.25
C PRO A 574 25.85 42.13 -58.71
N THR A 575 25.16 43.22 -59.00
CA THR A 575 25.27 43.91 -60.29
C THR A 575 26.45 44.88 -60.25
N ALA A 576 27.16 45.03 -61.37
CA ALA A 576 28.27 45.96 -61.50
C ALA A 576 27.94 47.01 -62.57
N THR A 577 28.12 48.29 -62.22
CA THR A 577 28.00 49.40 -63.17
C THR A 577 29.34 50.10 -63.30
N VAL A 578 29.68 50.54 -64.51
CA VAL A 578 30.92 51.28 -64.79
C VAL A 578 30.54 52.72 -65.15
N SER A 579 31.12 53.69 -64.46
CA SER A 579 30.92 55.12 -64.71
C SER A 579 32.26 55.85 -64.84
N THR A 580 32.27 57.03 -65.46
CA THR A 580 33.46 57.89 -65.58
C THR A 580 33.10 59.34 -65.26
N THR A 581 34.04 60.06 -64.65
CA THR A 581 33.94 61.51 -64.43
C THR A 581 34.62 62.33 -65.53
N ALA A 582 35.19 61.68 -66.55
CA ALA A 582 35.81 62.37 -67.68
C ALA A 582 34.75 63.05 -68.56
N GLY A 583 34.91 64.35 -68.83
CA GLY A 583 34.02 65.10 -69.74
C GLY A 583 34.10 64.67 -71.21
N SER A 584 35.13 63.89 -71.59
CA SER A 584 35.26 63.23 -72.90
C SER A 584 35.91 61.86 -72.69
N SER A 585 35.21 60.79 -73.10
CA SER A 585 35.61 59.39 -72.96
C SER A 585 36.68 58.92 -73.97
N THR A 586 37.18 59.80 -74.84
CA THR A 586 38.10 59.44 -75.93
C THR A 586 39.30 60.38 -76.10
N SER A 587 39.43 61.45 -75.30
CA SER A 587 40.49 62.46 -75.47
C SER A 587 41.22 62.88 -74.18
N THR A 588 41.00 62.17 -73.06
CA THR A 588 41.67 62.42 -71.78
C THR A 588 42.51 61.21 -71.35
N SER A 589 43.68 61.45 -70.76
CA SER A 589 44.58 60.40 -70.25
C SER A 589 45.20 60.84 -68.92
N PRO A 590 44.97 60.12 -67.80
CA PRO A 590 44.15 58.91 -67.67
C PRO A 590 42.64 59.18 -67.69
N ILE A 591 41.83 58.19 -68.10
CA ILE A 591 40.36 58.21 -67.95
C ILE A 591 40.02 57.59 -66.59
N PRO A 592 39.55 58.37 -65.60
CA PRO A 592 39.06 57.79 -64.35
C PRO A 592 37.76 57.03 -64.59
N PHE A 593 37.65 55.82 -64.06
CA PHE A 593 36.38 55.08 -64.02
C PHE A 593 36.14 54.50 -62.64
N THR A 594 34.86 54.36 -62.29
CA THR A 594 34.41 53.76 -61.03
C THR A 594 33.56 52.55 -61.38
N VAL A 595 33.91 51.40 -60.81
CA VAL A 595 33.03 50.23 -60.79
C VAL A 595 32.24 50.28 -59.48
N SER A 596 30.92 50.42 -59.59
CA SER A 596 30.01 50.41 -58.45
C SER A 596 29.23 49.12 -58.45
N PHE A 597 29.34 48.35 -57.37
CA PHE A 597 28.54 47.16 -57.14
C PHE A 597 27.24 47.53 -56.42
N SER A 598 26.17 46.77 -56.66
CA SER A 598 24.90 46.97 -55.95
C SER A 598 24.96 46.66 -54.46
N GLU A 599 26.01 45.97 -54.01
CA GLU A 599 26.29 45.63 -52.62
C GLU A 599 27.81 45.39 -52.43
N PRO A 600 28.32 45.29 -51.19
CA PRO A 600 29.71 44.95 -50.93
C PRO A 600 30.12 43.63 -51.59
N VAL A 601 31.24 43.63 -52.31
CA VAL A 601 31.79 42.41 -52.95
C VAL A 601 33.22 42.16 -52.49
N THR A 602 33.58 40.89 -52.27
CA THR A 602 34.94 40.48 -51.93
C THR A 602 35.65 39.84 -53.13
N GLY A 603 36.97 40.00 -53.22
CA GLY A 603 37.79 39.33 -54.25
C GLY A 603 37.82 40.01 -55.63
N PHE A 604 37.14 41.15 -55.79
CA PHE A 604 37.30 41.98 -56.98
C PHE A 604 38.64 42.70 -56.96
N ALA A 605 39.46 42.49 -57.99
CA ALA A 605 40.80 43.06 -58.12
C ALA A 605 40.98 43.75 -59.48
N ALA A 606 42.07 44.51 -59.66
CA ALA A 606 42.37 45.10 -60.97
C ALA A 606 42.53 44.04 -62.07
N SER A 607 43.00 42.84 -61.72
CA SER A 607 43.06 41.68 -62.63
C SER A 607 41.69 41.13 -63.03
N SER A 608 40.62 41.50 -62.33
CA SER A 608 39.23 41.15 -62.69
C SER A 608 38.69 42.00 -63.86
N LEU A 609 39.47 43.00 -64.32
CA LEU A 609 39.10 43.89 -65.43
C LEU A 609 39.85 43.51 -66.71
N THR A 610 39.11 43.31 -67.79
CA THR A 610 39.67 43.19 -69.14
C THR A 610 39.49 44.53 -69.86
N VAL A 611 40.60 45.20 -70.18
CA VAL A 611 40.59 46.46 -70.95
C VAL A 611 41.01 46.18 -72.39
N THR A 612 40.13 46.46 -73.35
CA THR A 612 40.32 46.08 -74.76
C THR A 612 41.09 47.10 -75.59
N ASN A 613 41.09 48.38 -75.22
CA ASN A 613 41.75 49.48 -75.96
C ASN A 613 42.49 50.44 -75.02
N GLY A 614 43.26 49.92 -74.06
CA GLY A 614 44.02 50.71 -73.10
C GLY A 614 44.79 49.84 -72.10
N THR A 615 45.51 50.48 -71.19
CA THR A 615 46.21 49.81 -70.07
C THR A 615 45.83 50.47 -68.75
N VAL A 616 45.59 49.67 -67.71
CA VAL A 616 45.33 50.19 -66.35
C VAL A 616 46.68 50.56 -65.73
N THR A 617 46.97 51.86 -65.63
CA THR A 617 48.29 52.37 -65.21
C THR A 617 48.39 52.70 -63.73
N ALA A 618 47.26 52.98 -63.06
CA ALA A 618 47.15 53.10 -61.60
C ALA A 618 45.68 53.02 -61.18
N GLY A 619 45.41 52.48 -59.99
CA GLY A 619 44.07 52.49 -59.39
C GLY A 619 44.15 52.16 -57.90
N SER A 620 43.43 52.93 -57.08
CA SER A 620 43.10 52.53 -55.72
C SER A 620 41.73 51.86 -55.76
N LEU A 621 41.66 50.57 -55.43
CA LEU A 621 40.38 49.94 -55.12
C LEU A 621 39.98 50.41 -53.72
N SER A 622 39.03 51.34 -53.64
CA SER A 622 38.37 51.69 -52.38
C SER A 622 36.89 51.35 -52.53
N GLY A 623 36.47 50.29 -51.85
CA GLY A 623 35.09 49.87 -51.71
C GLY A 623 34.97 49.14 -50.38
N SER A 624 33.95 49.47 -49.60
CA SER A 624 33.55 48.72 -48.40
C SER A 624 33.01 47.36 -48.77
#